data_AF-A0A5D2BEW1-F1
#
_entry.id   AF-A0A5D2BEW1-F1
#
_cell.length_a   1.000
_cell.length_b   1.000
_cell.length_c   1.000
_cell.angle_alpha   90.00
_cell.angle_beta   90.00
_cell.angle_gamma   90.00
#
_symmetry.space_group_name_H-M   'P 1'
#
loop_
_entity.id
_entity.type
_entity.pdbx_description
1 polymer ?
#
loop_
_entity_poly.entity_id
_entity_poly.type
_entity_poly.pdbx_seq_one_letter_code
_entity_poly.pdbx_strand_id
1 'polypeptide(L)' 'MVCATLRHSIPKSIVYCQVREAKRSLLDLFYTELGKLKQKRLLALLNDDPTIMECRSALAKRMELYRSAQAEIDTVAWSK' A
#
# COMPACT_ATOMS: atom_id res chain seq x y z
N MET A 1 -11.87 -42.66 20.41
CA MET A 1 -11.80 -42.40 18.96
C MET A 1 -12.56 -41.17 18.45
N VAL A 2 -13.28 -40.40 19.30
CA VAL A 2 -13.97 -39.16 18.87
C VAL A 2 -13.07 -37.91 18.96
N CYS A 3 -12.27 -37.79 20.03
CA CYS A 3 -11.40 -36.62 20.24
C CYS A 3 -10.32 -36.46 19.15
N ALA A 4 -9.82 -37.55 18.58
CA ALA A 4 -8.85 -37.51 17.48
C ALA A 4 -9.46 -36.87 16.23
N THR A 5 -10.71 -37.21 15.90
CA THR A 5 -11.44 -36.63 14.76
C THR A 5 -11.75 -35.15 15.00
N LEU A 6 -12.28 -34.82 16.19
CA LEU A 6 -12.63 -33.44 16.56
C LEU A 6 -11.42 -32.49 16.57
N ARG A 7 -10.26 -32.98 17.00
CA ARG A 7 -8.99 -32.23 16.97
C ARG A 7 -8.67 -31.69 15.58
N HIS A 8 -9.06 -32.40 14.53
CA HIS A 8 -8.82 -31.99 13.15
C HIS A 8 -10.03 -31.33 12.49
N SER A 9 -11.26 -31.77 12.79
CA SER A 9 -12.45 -31.23 12.13
C SER A 9 -12.84 -29.85 12.65
N ILE A 10 -12.71 -29.57 13.95
CA ILE A 10 -13.11 -28.27 14.52
C ILE A 10 -12.30 -27.11 13.92
N PRO A 11 -10.95 -27.15 13.88
CA PRO A 11 -10.18 -26.07 13.27
C PRO A 11 -10.48 -25.91 11.77
N LYS A 12 -10.69 -27.02 11.05
CA LYS A 12 -11.06 -26.98 9.63
C LYS A 12 -12.40 -26.31 9.40
N SER A 13 -13.41 -26.63 10.21
CA SER A 13 -14.72 -25.99 10.15
C SER A 13 -14.65 -24.50 10.50
N ILE A 14 -13.84 -24.11 11.49
CA ILE A 14 -13.60 -22.71 11.84
C ILE A 14 -12.95 -21.96 10.66
N VAL A 15 -11.88 -22.51 10.08
CA VAL A 15 -11.21 -21.89 8.94
C VAL A 15 -12.16 -21.78 7.74
N TYR A 16 -12.93 -22.83 7.46
CA TYR A 16 -13.85 -22.86 6.32
C TYR A 16 -15.00 -21.86 6.50
N CYS A 17 -15.69 -21.88 7.64
CA CYS A 17 -16.90 -21.09 7.84
C CYS A 17 -16.64 -19.66 8.29
N GLN A 18 -15.52 -19.41 8.98
CA GLN A 18 -15.23 -18.09 9.54
C GLN A 18 -14.12 -17.39 8.76
N VAL A 19 -12.93 -17.97 8.68
CA VAL A 19 -11.76 -17.28 8.11
C VAL A 19 -11.92 -17.08 6.61
N ARG A 20 -12.26 -18.15 5.88
CA ARG A 20 -12.42 -18.11 4.42
C ARG A 20 -13.59 -17.21 4.01
N GLU A 21 -14.73 -17.34 4.67
CA GLU A 21 -15.92 -16.51 4.37
C GLU A 21 -15.71 -15.05 4.77
N ALA A 22 -15.06 -14.76 5.91
CA ALA A 22 -14.73 -13.38 6.28
C ALA A 22 -13.80 -12.73 5.26
N LYS A 23 -12.76 -13.45 4.79
CA LYS A 23 -11.88 -12.95 3.73
C LYS A 23 -12.65 -12.65 2.45
N ARG A 24 -13.52 -13.58 2.02
CA ARG A 24 -14.34 -13.42 0.81
C ARG A 24 -15.28 -12.22 0.93
N SER A 25 -16.09 -12.17 1.99
CA SER A 25 -17.02 -11.07 2.24
C SER A 25 -16.34 -9.72 2.38
N LEU A 26 -15.16 -9.67 2.99
CA LEU A 26 -14.40 -8.41 3.10
C LEU A 26 -14.01 -7.88 1.72
N LEU A 27 -13.51 -8.73 0.84
CA LEU A 27 -13.13 -8.32 -0.51
C LEU A 27 -14.36 -7.98 -1.37
N ASP A 28 -15.41 -8.81 -1.31
CA ASP A 28 -16.65 -8.58 -2.05
C ASP A 28 -17.29 -7.24 -1.64
N LEU A 29 -17.34 -6.96 -0.33
CA LEU A 29 -17.83 -5.69 0.21
C LEU A 29 -16.91 -4.53 -0.22
N PHE A 30 -15.59 -4.70 -0.11
CA PHE A 30 -14.62 -3.67 -0.49
C PHE A 30 -14.80 -3.24 -1.95
N TYR A 31 -14.83 -4.18 -2.89
CA TYR A 31 -15.00 -3.86 -4.30
C TYR A 31 -16.39 -3.30 -4.63
N THR A 32 -17.44 -3.82 -3.96
CA THR A 32 -18.80 -3.30 -4.13
C THR A 32 -18.91 -1.85 -3.65
N GLU A 33 -18.37 -1.53 -2.48
CA GLU A 33 -18.39 -0.16 -1.95
C GLU A 33 -17.52 0.77 -2.78
N LEU A 34 -16.33 0.33 -3.21
CA LEU A 34 -15.46 1.10 -4.08
C LEU A 34 -16.13 1.43 -5.41
N GLY A 35 -16.82 0.46 -6.04
CA GLY A 35 -17.54 0.65 -7.29
C GLY A 35 -18.72 1.64 -7.19
N LYS A 36 -19.28 1.86 -5.99
CA LYS A 36 -20.33 2.86 -5.75
C LYS A 36 -19.78 4.29 -5.61
N LEU A 37 -18.47 4.46 -5.38
CA LEU A 37 -17.88 5.78 -5.15
C LEU A 37 -17.79 6.59 -6.45
N LYS A 38 -18.20 7.87 -6.39
CA LYS A 38 -18.00 8.81 -7.49
C LYS A 38 -16.50 9.14 -7.64
N GLN A 39 -16.08 9.45 -8.88
CA GLN A 39 -14.70 9.80 -9.21
C GLN A 39 -14.07 10.83 -8.26
N LYS A 40 -14.80 11.89 -7.91
CA LYS A 40 -14.32 12.92 -6.96
C LYS A 40 -13.92 12.35 -5.59
N ARG A 41 -14.71 11.40 -5.07
CA ARG A 41 -14.45 10.76 -3.77
C ARG A 41 -13.31 9.74 -3.88
N LEU A 42 -13.21 9.04 -5.01
CA LEU A 42 -12.09 8.15 -5.28
C LEU A 42 -10.76 8.93 -5.34
N LEU A 43 -10.73 10.06 -6.04
CA LEU A 43 -9.57 10.96 -6.06
C LEU A 43 -9.22 11.46 -4.65
N ALA A 44 -10.21 11.81 -3.83
CA ALA A 44 -9.98 12.23 -2.46
C ALA A 44 -9.36 11.13 -1.58
N LEU A 45 -9.73 9.86 -1.78
CA LEU A 45 -9.12 8.72 -1.08
C LEU A 45 -7.67 8.44 -1.52
N LEU A 46 -7.29 8.88 -2.71
CA LEU A 46 -5.93 8.75 -3.26
C LEU A 46 -5.03 9.95 -2.95
N ASN A 47 -5.57 11.00 -2.34
CA ASN A 47 -4.77 12.15 -1.93
C ASN A 47 -3.88 11.75 -0.75
N ASP A 48 -2.59 12.04 -0.87
CA ASP A 48 -1.62 11.88 0.20
C ASP A 48 -1.91 12.87 1.35
N ASP A 49 -1.43 12.53 2.55
CA ASP A 49 -1.37 13.48 3.66
C ASP A 49 -0.55 14.72 3.23
N PRO A 50 -1.03 15.96 3.48
CA PRO A 50 -0.35 17.17 3.04
C PRO A 50 1.08 17.27 3.59
N THR A 51 1.34 16.76 4.79
CA THR A 51 2.68 16.75 5.40
C THR A 51 3.64 15.85 4.62
N ILE A 52 3.17 14.68 4.15
CA ILE A 52 3.96 13.76 3.34
C ILE A 52 4.23 14.37 1.96
N MET A 53 3.25 15.06 1.37
CA MET A 53 3.42 15.76 0.09
C MET A 53 4.50 16.85 0.19
N GLU A 54 4.49 17.66 1.24
CA GLU A 54 5.49 18.69 1.49
C GLU A 54 6.88 18.10 1.74
N CYS A 55 6.99 17.03 2.54
CA CYS A 55 8.24 16.32 2.73
C CYS A 55 8.80 15.79 1.40
N ARG A 56 7.93 15.20 0.56
CA ARG A 56 8.33 14.67 -0.75
C ARG A 56 8.84 15.78 -1.68
N SER A 57 8.20 16.95 -1.69
CA SER A 57 8.62 18.09 -2.52
C SER A 57 9.94 18.69 -2.06
N ALA A 58 10.14 18.84 -0.74
CA ALA A 58 11.40 19.33 -0.17
C ALA A 58 12.58 18.39 -0.48
N LEU A 59 12.36 17.07 -0.37
CA LEU A 59 13.37 16.07 -0.72
C LEU A 59 13.70 16.07 -2.21
N ALA A 60 12.70 16.21 -3.08
CA ALA A 60 12.91 16.31 -4.52
C ALA A 60 13.76 17.52 -4.87
N LYS A 61 13.46 18.69 -4.30
CA LYS A 61 14.26 19.91 -4.48
C LYS A 61 15.70 19.73 -4.01
N ARG A 62 15.89 19.11 -2.83
CA ARG A 62 17.24 18.83 -2.31
C ARG A 62 18.01 17.86 -3.21
N MET A 63 17.33 16.86 -3.76
CA MET A 63 17.93 15.91 -4.70
C MET A 63 18.39 16.57 -5.99
N GLU A 64 17.60 17.50 -6.53
CA GLU A 64 17.96 18.27 -7.72
C GLU A 64 19.23 19.11 -7.49
N LEU A 65 19.32 19.77 -6.33
CA LEU A 65 20.52 20.51 -5.94
C LEU A 65 21.75 19.61 -5.84
N TYR A 66 21.62 18.42 -5.24
CA TYR A 66 22.73 17.47 -5.17
C TYR A 66 23.14 16.94 -6.55
N ARG A 67 22.20 16.72 -7.47
CA ARG A 67 22.51 16.33 -8.86
C ARG A 67 23.26 17.43 -9.60
N SER A 68 22.87 18.70 -9.42
CA SER A 68 23.59 19.84 -10.00
C SER A 68 25.02 19.91 -9.49
N ALA A 69 25.20 19.84 -8.16
CA ALA A 69 26.52 19.87 -7.55
C ALA A 69 27.39 18.68 -8.00
N GLN A 70 26.81 17.50 -8.13
CA GLN A 70 27.51 16.33 -8.67
C GLN A 70 27.95 16.55 -10.12
N ALA A 71 27.08 17.08 -10.98
CA ALA A 71 27.43 17.38 -12.36
C ALA A 71 28.59 18.38 -12.46
N GLU A 72 28.59 19.42 -11.62
CA GLU A 72 29.71 20.38 -11.54
C GLU A 72 31.01 19.69 -11.11
N ILE A 73 30.98 18.85 -10.08
CA ILE A 73 32.15 18.06 -9.65
C ILE A 73 32.67 17.18 -10.80
N ASP A 74 31.78 16.47 -11.48
CA ASP A 74 32.15 15.59 -12.59
C ASP A 74 32.80 16.38 -13.73
N THR A 75 32.27 17.57 -14.08
CA THR A 75 32.89 18.41 -15.14
C THR A 75 34.33 18.79 -14.81
N VAL A 76 34.62 19.10 -13.55
CA VAL A 76 35.98 19.45 -13.11
C VAL A 76 36.86 18.20 -13.07
N ALA A 77 36.36 17.09 -12.52
CA ALA A 77 37.11 15.85 -12.35
C ALA A 77 37.58 15.24 -13.69
N TRP A 78 36.78 15.36 -14.74
CA TRP A 78 37.06 14.82 -16.08
C TRP A 78 37.68 15.86 -17.05
N SER A 79 38.02 17.06 -16.59
CA SER A 79 38.68 18.10 -17.38
C SER A 79 40.22 18.05 -17.37
N LYS A 80 40.80 16.97 -16.82
CA LYS A 80 42.23 16.64 -16.89
C LYS A 80 42.47 15.51 -17.87
#